data_AF-A0A6J1VZ30-F1
#
_entry.id   AF-A0A6J1VZ30-F1
#
_cell.length_a   1.000
_cell.length_b   1.000
_cell.length_c   1.000
_cell.angle_alpha   90.00
_cell.angle_beta   90.00
_cell.angle_gamma   90.00
#
_symmetry.space_group_name_H-M   'P 1'
#
loop_
_entity.id
_entity.type
_entity.pdbx_description
1 polymer ?
#
loop_
_entity_poly.entity_id
_entity_poly.type
_entity_poly.pdbx_seq_one_letter_code
_entity_poly.pdbx_strand_id
1 'polypeptide(L)'
;MSGPVPSRARVYTDVNTQRPCEYWDYESHVVEWGNQDDYQLVRKLGRGKYSEVFEAINITNNEKVVVKILKPVKKKKIKREIKILENLRGGPNIINLLDIVKDPVVRTGGGGGPSRPPPHPHCRG
;
A
#
# COMPACT_ATOMS: atom_id res chain seq x y z
N MET A 1 -34.80 5.29 18.90
CA MET A 1 -34.08 4.01 18.76
C MET A 1 -32.73 4.17 19.42
N SER A 2 -32.40 3.38 20.44
CA SER A 2 -31.07 3.37 21.06
C SER A 2 -30.06 2.78 20.07
N GLY A 3 -28.90 3.43 19.94
CA GLY A 3 -27.84 2.96 19.04
C GLY A 3 -27.24 1.63 19.49
N PRO A 4 -26.49 0.95 18.60
CA PRO A 4 -25.80 -0.29 18.94
C PRO A 4 -24.79 -0.09 20.09
N VAL A 5 -24.68 -1.08 20.96
CA VAL A 5 -23.72 -1.06 22.08
C VAL A 5 -22.28 -1.11 21.53
N PRO A 6 -21.36 -0.27 22.04
CA PRO A 6 -19.95 -0.30 21.62
C PRO A 6 -19.28 -1.65 21.89
N SER A 7 -18.30 -2.01 21.05
CA SER A 7 -17.52 -3.24 21.19
C SER A 7 -16.02 -2.94 21.10
N ARG A 8 -15.20 -3.79 21.75
CA ARG A 8 -13.74 -3.73 21.73
C ARG A 8 -13.16 -5.13 21.46
N ALA A 9 -12.02 -5.19 20.78
CA ALA A 9 -11.31 -6.44 20.54
C ALA A 9 -10.85 -7.07 21.86
N ARG A 10 -10.95 -8.40 21.98
CA ARG A 10 -10.53 -9.15 23.20
C ARG A 10 -9.02 -9.19 23.38
N VAL A 11 -8.27 -9.15 22.29
CA VAL A 11 -6.80 -9.19 22.25
C VAL A 11 -6.32 -8.15 21.25
N TYR A 12 -5.09 -7.66 21.43
CA TYR A 12 -4.48 -6.61 20.62
C TYR A 12 -5.31 -5.31 20.58
N THR A 13 -6.05 -5.01 21.65
CA THR A 13 -7.04 -3.92 21.70
C THR A 13 -6.44 -2.56 21.39
N ASP A 14 -5.28 -2.24 21.98
CA ASP A 14 -4.67 -0.90 21.94
C ASP A 14 -3.30 -0.89 21.24
N VAL A 15 -2.97 -1.91 20.45
CA VAL A 15 -1.63 -2.08 19.87
C VAL A 15 -1.22 -0.92 18.96
N ASN A 16 -2.17 -0.31 18.25
CA ASN A 16 -1.88 0.84 17.38
C ASN A 16 -1.65 2.12 18.19
N THR A 17 -2.33 2.29 19.33
CA THR A 17 -2.15 3.43 20.24
C THR A 17 -0.76 3.41 20.89
N GLN A 18 -0.19 2.22 21.09
CA GLN A 18 1.16 2.02 21.63
C GLN A 18 2.26 2.20 20.58
N ARG A 19 1.90 2.41 19.30
CA ARG A 19 2.85 2.59 18.20
C ARG A 19 2.92 4.06 17.78
N PRO A 20 4.04 4.50 17.18
CA PRO A 20 4.13 5.82 16.58
C PRO A 20 3.00 6.06 15.56
N CYS A 21 2.56 7.31 15.40
CA CYS A 21 1.43 7.65 14.55
C CYS A 21 1.69 7.22 13.09
N GLU A 22 2.94 7.30 12.65
CA GLU A 22 3.42 6.89 11.33
C GLU A 22 3.24 5.39 11.07
N TYR A 23 2.98 4.56 12.09
CA TYR A 23 2.71 3.14 11.92
C TYR A 23 1.34 2.89 11.30
N TRP A 24 0.31 3.60 11.74
CA TRP A 24 -1.09 3.35 11.35
C TRP A 24 -1.71 4.47 10.51
N ASP A 25 -1.17 5.69 10.56
CA ASP A 25 -1.63 6.81 9.73
C ASP A 25 -1.09 6.67 8.30
N TYR A 26 -1.70 5.78 7.52
CA TYR A 26 -1.35 5.57 6.12
C TYR A 26 -1.73 6.74 5.21
N GLU A 27 -2.54 7.71 5.67
CA GLU A 27 -2.94 8.84 4.81
C GLU A 27 -1.79 9.82 4.61
N SER A 28 -0.98 10.02 5.66
CA SER A 28 0.24 10.83 5.65
C SER A 28 1.46 10.11 5.07
N HIS A 29 1.43 8.77 4.96
CA HIS A 29 2.54 7.99 4.42
C HIS A 29 2.97 8.46 3.02
N VAL A 30 4.28 8.67 2.85
CA VAL A 30 4.92 9.06 1.59
C VAL A 30 5.44 7.80 0.92
N VAL A 31 4.99 7.55 -0.31
CA VAL A 31 5.37 6.38 -1.10
C VAL A 31 6.57 6.75 -1.97
N GLU A 32 7.66 6.00 -1.82
CA GLU A 32 8.79 6.02 -2.73
C GLU A 32 8.47 5.15 -3.94
N TRP A 33 8.60 5.72 -5.14
CA TRP A 33 8.25 5.05 -6.39
C TRP A 33 9.51 4.57 -7.09
N GLY A 34 9.60 3.26 -7.31
CA GLY A 34 10.61 2.62 -8.15
C GLY A 34 10.34 2.81 -9.65
N ASN A 35 11.25 2.28 -10.46
CA ASN A 35 11.15 2.34 -11.91
C ASN A 35 10.37 1.13 -12.46
N GLN A 36 9.25 1.37 -13.15
CA GLN A 36 8.47 0.29 -13.75
C GLN A 36 9.25 -0.45 -14.86
N ASP A 37 10.15 0.24 -15.56
CA ASP A 37 10.90 -0.33 -16.67
C ASP A 37 11.90 -1.41 -16.22
N ASP A 38 12.17 -1.52 -14.92
CA ASP A 38 12.97 -2.60 -14.33
C ASP A 38 12.23 -3.96 -14.35
N TYR A 39 10.95 -3.98 -14.72
CA TYR A 39 10.11 -5.18 -14.72
C TYR A 39 9.49 -5.47 -16.08
N GLN A 40 9.79 -6.66 -16.60
CA GLN A 40 9.18 -7.14 -17.84
C GLN A 40 8.03 -8.11 -17.53
N LEU A 41 6.80 -7.76 -17.92
CA LEU A 41 5.64 -8.64 -17.79
C LEU A 41 5.78 -9.86 -18.72
N VAL A 42 5.56 -11.06 -18.18
CA VAL A 42 5.64 -12.33 -18.91
C VAL A 42 4.25 -12.80 -19.33
N ARG A 43 3.37 -13.03 -18.34
CA ARG A 43 2.02 -13.53 -18.59
C ARG A 43 1.06 -13.13 -17.48
N LYS A 44 -0.22 -13.05 -17.82
CA LYS A 44 -1.29 -12.81 -16.85
C LYS A 44 -1.52 -14.07 -16.02
N LEU A 45 -1.52 -13.91 -14.69
CA LEU A 45 -1.83 -14.98 -13.74
C LEU A 45 -3.30 -14.95 -13.31
N GLY A 46 -3.91 -13.77 -13.25
CA GLY A 46 -5.29 -13.65 -12.83
C GLY A 46 -5.85 -12.25 -12.84
N ARG A 47 -7.14 -12.15 -12.51
CA ARG A 47 -7.89 -10.90 -12.44
C ARG A 47 -8.71 -10.88 -11.16
N GLY A 48 -8.51 -9.83 -10.35
CA GLY A 48 -9.33 -9.54 -9.18
C GLY A 48 -10.32 -8.41 -9.42
N LYS A 49 -11.15 -8.14 -8.41
CA LYS A 49 -12.06 -6.97 -8.41
C LYS A 49 -11.27 -5.67 -8.58
N TYR A 50 -10.15 -5.53 -7.87
CA TYR A 50 -9.37 -4.29 -7.78
C TYR A 50 -8.01 -4.33 -8.49
N SER A 51 -7.61 -5.46 -9.08
CA SER A 51 -6.28 -5.60 -9.69
C SER A 51 -6.25 -6.61 -10.83
N GLU A 52 -5.17 -6.55 -11.59
CA GLU A 52 -4.73 -7.57 -12.53
C GLU A 52 -3.35 -8.03 -12.09
N VAL A 53 -3.09 -9.33 -12.15
CA VAL A 53 -1.88 -9.95 -11.60
C VAL A 53 -1.12 -10.65 -12.70
N PHE A 54 0.18 -10.41 -12.76
CA PHE A 54 1.07 -10.90 -13.81
C PHE A 54 2.32 -11.56 -13.19
N GLU A 55 2.82 -12.59 -13.84
CA GLU A 55 4.20 -13.04 -13.68
C GLU A 55 5.09 -12.06 -14.44
N ALA A 56 6.21 -11.67 -13.85
CA ALA A 56 7.18 -10.75 -14.44
C ALA A 56 8.60 -11.18 -14.07
N ILE A 57 9.58 -10.63 -14.79
CA ILE A 57 11.01 -10.75 -14.48
C ILE A 57 11.51 -9.37 -14.09
N ASN A 58 12.20 -9.28 -12.94
CA ASN A 58 13.04 -8.12 -12.64
C ASN A 58 14.31 -8.23 -13.49
N ILE A 59 14.49 -7.32 -14.45
CA ILE A 59 15.59 -7.40 -15.42
C ILE A 59 16.95 -7.02 -14.82
N THR A 60 16.96 -6.35 -13.65
CA THR A 60 18.20 -5.93 -12.98
C THR A 60 18.93 -7.08 -12.33
N ASN A 61 18.20 -8.11 -11.87
CA ASN A 61 18.74 -9.26 -11.15
C ASN A 61 18.26 -10.62 -11.69
N ASN A 62 17.43 -10.61 -12.75
CA ASN A 62 16.85 -11.77 -13.40
C ASN A 62 15.96 -12.65 -12.48
N GLU A 63 15.39 -12.07 -11.43
CA GLU A 63 14.48 -12.77 -10.52
C GLU A 63 13.04 -12.77 -11.02
N LYS A 64 12.34 -13.89 -10.80
CA LYS A 64 10.90 -13.98 -11.04
C LYS A 64 10.13 -13.26 -9.95
N VAL A 65 9.22 -12.37 -10.35
CA VAL A 65 8.36 -11.62 -9.43
C VAL A 65 6.90 -11.66 -9.89
N VAL A 66 6.01 -11.22 -9.00
CA VAL A 66 4.58 -11.05 -9.30
C VAL A 66 4.25 -9.57 -9.28
N VAL A 67 3.77 -9.06 -10.41
CA VAL A 67 3.33 -7.65 -10.53
C VAL A 67 1.82 -7.59 -10.39
N LYS A 68 1.36 -6.84 -9.39
CA LYS A 68 -0.06 -6.57 -9.15
C LYS A 68 -0.40 -5.15 -9.62
N ILE A 69 -0.99 -5.04 -10.80
CA ILE A 69 -1.44 -3.77 -11.35
C ILE A 69 -2.78 -3.41 -10.71
N LEU A 70 -2.83 -2.29 -9.98
CA LEU A 70 -4.04 -1.80 -9.34
C LEU A 70 -4.93 -1.08 -10.36
N LYS A 71 -6.21 -1.45 -10.42
CA LYS A 71 -7.21 -0.69 -11.17
C LYS A 71 -7.37 0.72 -10.55
N PRO A 72 -7.95 1.69 -11.28
CA PRO A 72 -8.20 3.02 -10.73
C PRO A 72 -8.99 2.96 -9.41
N VAL A 73 -8.33 3.35 -8.32
CA VAL A 73 -8.90 3.39 -6.96
C VAL A 73 -8.42 4.64 -6.24
N LYS A 74 -9.08 5.00 -5.13
CA LYS A 74 -8.70 6.15 -4.31
C LYS A 74 -7.26 5.98 -3.77
N LYS A 75 -6.41 7.00 -3.89
CA LYS A 75 -5.01 6.99 -3.41
C LYS A 75 -4.88 6.49 -1.97
N LYS A 76 -5.81 6.84 -1.07
CA LYS A 76 -5.82 6.36 0.32
C LYS A 76 -5.91 4.84 0.46
N LYS A 77 -6.58 4.13 -0.47
CA LYS A 77 -6.63 2.67 -0.48
C LYS A 77 -5.29 2.06 -0.87
N ILE A 78 -4.60 2.69 -1.82
CA ILE A 78 -3.26 2.28 -2.27
C ILE A 78 -2.25 2.46 -1.13
N LYS A 79 -2.21 3.65 -0.53
CA LYS A 79 -1.32 3.92 0.62
C LYS A 79 -1.57 2.98 1.79
N ARG A 80 -2.84 2.67 2.10
CA ARG A 80 -3.19 1.71 3.15
C ARG A 80 -2.65 0.30 2.87
N GLU A 81 -2.77 -0.17 1.64
CA GLU A 81 -2.29 -1.50 1.27
C GLU A 81 -0.77 -1.59 1.34
N ILE A 82 -0.07 -0.58 0.79
CA ILE A 82 1.39 -0.44 0.90
C ILE A 82 1.82 -0.45 2.36
N LYS A 83 1.23 0.43 3.18
CA LYS A 83 1.65 0.61 4.58
C LYS A 83 1.47 -0.65 5.41
N ILE A 84 0.38 -1.39 5.20
CA ILE A 84 0.16 -2.67 5.89
C ILE A 84 1.20 -3.71 5.44
N LEU A 85 1.51 -3.80 4.14
CA LEU A 85 2.49 -4.76 3.62
C LEU A 85 3.92 -4.44 4.09
N GLU A 86 4.29 -3.16 4.18
CA GLU A 86 5.57 -2.73 4.75
C GLU A 86 5.67 -3.09 6.23
N ASN A 87 4.65 -2.78 7.03
CA ASN A 87 4.62 -3.07 8.46
C ASN A 87 4.70 -4.58 8.77
N LEU A 88 4.21 -5.43 7.86
CA LEU A 88 4.15 -6.88 8.03
C LEU A 88 5.26 -7.64 7.29
N ARG A 89 6.17 -6.94 6.61
CA ARG A 89 7.29 -7.54 5.87
C ARG A 89 8.16 -8.38 6.80
N GLY A 90 8.52 -9.58 6.35
CA GLY A 90 9.28 -10.55 7.15
C GLY A 90 8.45 -11.32 8.19
N GLY A 91 7.15 -11.05 8.29
CA GLY A 91 6.24 -11.81 9.13
C GLY A 91 6.03 -13.25 8.61
N PRO A 92 5.73 -14.21 9.49
CA PRO A 92 5.57 -15.61 9.10
C PRO A 92 4.37 -15.78 8.16
N ASN A 93 4.62 -16.40 7.00
CA ASN A 93 3.61 -16.66 5.98
C ASN A 93 2.93 -15.41 5.40
N ILE A 94 3.60 -14.25 5.46
CA ILE A 94 3.13 -13.00 4.86
C ILE A 94 3.91 -12.74 3.57
N ILE A 95 3.20 -12.38 2.50
CA ILE A 95 3.85 -12.03 1.23
C ILE A 95 4.70 -10.77 1.39
N ASN A 96 5.92 -10.81 0.85
CA ASN A 96 6.82 -9.67 0.89
C ASN A 96 6.52 -8.73 -0.29
N LEU A 97 6.19 -7.49 0.02
CA LEU A 97 6.21 -6.40 -0.96
C LEU A 97 7.67 -6.06 -1.27
N LEU A 98 8.11 -6.33 -2.50
CA LEU A 98 9.50 -6.11 -2.93
C LEU A 98 9.72 -4.66 -3.38
N ASP A 99 8.80 -4.12 -4.18
CA ASP A 99 8.92 -2.79 -4.78
C ASP A 99 7.53 -2.20 -5.09
N ILE A 100 7.48 -0.89 -5.28
CA ILE A 100 6.28 -0.10 -5.60
C ILE A 100 6.58 0.77 -6.81
N VAL A 101 6.04 0.41 -7.97
CA VAL A 101 6.29 1.12 -9.22
C VAL A 101 5.03 1.82 -9.73
N LYS A 102 5.23 2.83 -10.57
CA LYS A 102 4.14 3.52 -11.27
C LYS A 102 4.48 3.65 -12.74
N ASP A 103 3.49 3.37 -13.58
CA ASP A 103 3.59 3.58 -15.01
C ASP A 103 3.77 5.08 -15.32
N PRO A 104 4.86 5.49 -16.00
CA PRO A 104 5.13 6.88 -16.33
C PRO A 104 4.16 7.44 -17.39
N VAL A 105 3.56 6.58 -18.21
CA VAL A 105 2.68 6.95 -19.32
C VAL A 105 1.23 7.13 -18.86
N VAL A 106 0.82 6.47 -17.77
CA VAL A 106 -0.52 6.63 -17.17
C VAL A 106 -0.62 7.99 -16.47
N ARG A 107 -0.81 9.05 -17.27
CA ARG A 107 -1.14 10.39 -16.82
C ARG A 107 -2.55 10.40 -16.23
N THR A 108 -2.65 10.20 -14.92
CA THR A 108 -3.81 10.69 -14.17
C THR A 108 -3.72 12.22 -14.14
N GLY A 109 -4.53 12.90 -14.96
CA GLY A 109 -4.66 14.35 -14.91
C GLY A 109 -4.99 14.84 -13.50
N GLY A 110 -4.31 15.90 -13.06
CA GLY A 110 -4.54 16.54 -11.76
C GLY A 110 -3.22 16.94 -11.10
N GLY A 111 -2.85 18.21 -11.28
CA GLY A 111 -1.69 18.84 -10.67
C GLY A 111 -1.73 18.82 -9.14
N GLY A 112 -0.55 18.91 -8.56
CA GLY A 112 -0.33 19.03 -7.13
C GLY A 112 1.14 18.73 -6.87
N GLY A 113 1.95 19.78 -6.73
CA GLY A 113 3.31 19.67 -6.21
C GLY A 113 3.30 19.06 -4.80
N PRO A 114 4.48 18.79 -4.21
CA PRO A 114 4.57 18.21 -2.89
C PRO A 114 3.94 19.16 -1.85
N SER A 115 2.68 18.92 -1.48
CA SER A 115 2.05 19.60 -0.35
C SER A 115 2.65 19.00 0.91
N ARG A 116 3.38 19.83 1.65
CA ARG A 116 3.87 19.56 3.00
C ARG A 116 2.70 18.98 3.82
N PRO A 117 2.85 17.83 4.49
CA PRO A 117 1.76 17.25 5.27
C PRO A 117 1.34 18.26 6.36
N PRO A 118 0.03 18.49 6.56
CA PRO A 118 -0.43 19.29 7.69
C PRO A 118 -0.02 18.61 9.01
N PRO A 119 0.28 19.37 10.07
CA PRO A 119 0.61 18.79 11.36
C PRO A 119 -0.57 17.94 11.86
N HIS A 120 -0.26 16.71 12.29
CA HIS A 120 -1.25 15.69 12.64
C HIS A 120 -2.16 16.15 13.80
N PRO A 121 -3.48 16.32 13.59
CA PRO A 121 -4.41 16.61 14.68
C PRO A 121 -4.91 15.33 15.38
N HIS A 122 -4.60 14.14 14.83
CA HIS A 122 -5.17 12.86 15.25
C HIS A 122 -4.27 12.00 16.14
N CYS A 123 -3.06 12.44 16.45
CA CYS A 123 -2.14 11.73 17.34
C CYS A 123 -2.26 12.26 18.78
N ARG A 124 -3.47 12.31 19.35
CA ARG A 124 -3.68 12.54 20.79
C ARG A 124 -4.21 11.25 21.44
N GLY A 125 -3.45 10.79 22.43
CA GLY A 125 -3.72 9.84 23.53
C GLY A 125 -4.96 8.97 23.46
#